data_AF-A0A388PZR3-F1
#
_entry.id   AF-A0A388PZR3-F1
#
_cell.length_a   1.000
_cell.length_b   1.000
_cell.length_c   1.000
_cell.angle_alpha   90.00
_cell.angle_beta   90.00
_cell.angle_gamma   90.00
#
_symmetry.space_group_name_H-M   'P 1'
#
loop_
_entity.id
_entity.type
_entity.pdbx_description
1 polymer ?
#
loop_
_entity_poly.entity_id
_entity_poly.type
_entity_poly.pdbx_seq_one_letter_code
_entity_poly.pdbx_strand_id
1 'polypeptide(L)'
;MQSLPGGGAEIFAAEVRTQICEDKVNGDGWLDIHRTAHKLGMHSNATMLYGHIETYEHRIDHMNQLRAMQDETKGFNCFIPLKFRNQDNDMSHIAESSIIEDIKVYTIARIFMDNFAHLKAYWPMLGRNNAQLMLNFGVDDIDGTIDDSTKIYSMAGSEEQTPAMSTEQICELIYDANRIPVERDTVYNEIHVFQREATV
;
A
#
# COMPACT_ATOMS: atom_id res chain seq x y z
N MET A 1 5.34 -17.14 -12.51
CA MET A 1 4.73 -15.99 -11.83
C MET A 1 4.29 -16.50 -10.46
N GLN A 2 4.94 -16.07 -9.37
CA GLN A 2 4.70 -16.61 -8.02
C GLN A 2 3.68 -15.79 -7.22
N SER A 3 3.40 -14.55 -7.61
CA SER A 3 2.43 -13.68 -6.94
C SER A 3 1.76 -12.67 -7.88
N LEU A 4 0.64 -12.11 -7.44
CA LEU A 4 -0.07 -11.01 -8.09
C LEU A 4 0.09 -9.69 -7.30
N PRO A 5 0.26 -8.54 -7.98
CA PRO A 5 0.18 -7.24 -7.32
C PRO A 5 -1.25 -6.96 -6.83
N GLY A 6 -1.41 -6.00 -5.93
CA GLY A 6 -2.73 -5.67 -5.34
C GLY A 6 -3.49 -4.52 -6.01
N GLY A 7 -2.96 -3.97 -7.11
CA GLY A 7 -3.55 -2.79 -7.75
C GLY A 7 -4.95 -3.01 -8.33
N GLY A 8 -5.69 -1.92 -8.56
CA GLY A 8 -7.02 -1.94 -9.18
C GLY A 8 -8.19 -2.14 -8.23
N ALA A 9 -7.91 -2.37 -6.94
CA ALA A 9 -8.93 -2.50 -5.90
C ALA A 9 -9.66 -1.17 -5.63
N GLU A 10 -8.95 -0.03 -5.66
CA GLU A 10 -9.49 1.31 -5.36
C GLU A 10 -10.29 1.33 -4.04
N ILE A 11 -11.56 1.77 -4.07
CA ILE A 11 -12.59 1.53 -3.06
C ILE A 11 -13.64 0.57 -3.66
N PHE A 12 -14.21 -0.34 -2.87
CA PHE A 12 -15.17 -1.33 -3.39
C PHE A 12 -16.61 -0.81 -3.51
N ALA A 13 -17.01 0.14 -2.66
CA ALA A 13 -18.35 0.73 -2.67
C ALA A 13 -18.72 1.22 -4.08
N ALA A 14 -19.84 0.71 -4.62
CA ALA A 14 -20.22 0.90 -6.01
C ALA A 14 -20.40 2.37 -6.37
N GLU A 15 -21.00 3.16 -5.48
CA GLU A 15 -21.18 4.60 -5.66
C GLU A 15 -19.86 5.38 -5.78
N VAL A 16 -18.80 4.91 -5.14
CA VAL A 16 -17.45 5.52 -5.27
C VAL A 16 -16.82 5.05 -6.57
N ARG A 17 -16.90 3.76 -6.90
CA ARG A 17 -16.31 3.18 -8.13
C ARG A 17 -16.87 3.81 -9.39
N THR A 18 -18.19 4.00 -9.47
CA THR A 18 -18.84 4.66 -10.62
C THR A 18 -18.28 6.07 -10.86
N GLN A 19 -17.79 6.75 -9.82
CA GLN A 19 -17.22 8.08 -9.97
C GLN A 19 -15.73 8.08 -10.34
N ILE A 20 -14.96 7.11 -9.84
CA ILE A 20 -13.48 7.14 -9.97
C ILE A 20 -12.91 6.13 -10.98
N CYS A 21 -13.65 5.07 -11.32
CA CYS A 21 -13.14 3.97 -12.13
C CYS A 21 -14.24 3.08 -12.76
N GLU A 22 -15.32 3.67 -13.28
CA GLU A 22 -16.50 2.95 -13.80
C GLU A 22 -16.15 1.86 -14.83
N ASP A 23 -15.17 2.10 -15.69
CA ASP A 23 -14.77 1.17 -16.76
C ASP A 23 -13.93 -0.03 -16.26
N LYS A 24 -13.50 -0.03 -14.98
CA LYS A 24 -12.71 -1.13 -14.41
C LYS A 24 -13.62 -2.25 -13.90
N VAL A 25 -13.04 -3.43 -13.69
CA VAL A 25 -13.71 -4.53 -12.98
C VAL A 25 -14.25 -4.04 -11.63
N ASN A 26 -15.45 -4.46 -11.23
CA ASN A 26 -16.03 -4.07 -9.95
C ASN A 26 -15.33 -4.78 -8.76
N GLY A 27 -15.71 -4.44 -7.53
CA GLY A 27 -15.12 -5.02 -6.32
C GLY A 27 -15.23 -6.55 -6.27
N ASP A 28 -16.42 -7.09 -6.55
CA ASP A 28 -16.65 -8.54 -6.59
C ASP A 28 -15.76 -9.24 -7.61
N GLY A 29 -15.64 -8.69 -8.82
CA GLY A 29 -14.79 -9.26 -9.86
C GLY A 29 -13.30 -9.19 -9.49
N TRP A 30 -12.85 -8.13 -8.82
CA TRP A 30 -11.48 -8.04 -8.29
C TRP A 30 -11.23 -9.13 -7.23
N LEU A 31 -12.16 -9.31 -6.28
CA LEU A 31 -12.07 -10.35 -5.26
C LEU A 31 -12.09 -11.76 -5.89
N ASP A 32 -12.91 -11.99 -6.91
CA ASP A 32 -13.00 -13.26 -7.64
C ASP A 32 -11.69 -13.65 -8.33
N ILE A 33 -11.01 -12.67 -8.95
CA ILE A 33 -9.69 -12.86 -9.56
C ILE A 33 -8.68 -13.32 -8.51
N HIS A 34 -8.57 -12.57 -7.40
CA HIS A 34 -7.63 -12.90 -6.33
C HIS A 34 -8.00 -14.23 -5.65
N ARG A 35 -9.30 -14.53 -5.47
CA ARG A 35 -9.77 -15.79 -4.86
C ARG A 35 -9.39 -16.97 -5.73
N THR A 36 -9.51 -16.81 -7.05
CA THR A 36 -9.09 -17.82 -8.02
C THR A 36 -7.58 -18.02 -7.97
N ALA A 37 -6.80 -16.95 -7.94
CA ALA A 37 -5.34 -17.04 -7.81
C ALA A 37 -4.91 -17.78 -6.53
N HIS A 38 -5.52 -17.45 -5.39
CA HIS A 38 -5.24 -18.11 -4.11
C HIS A 38 -5.61 -19.61 -4.13
N LYS A 39 -6.73 -19.98 -4.75
CA LYS A 39 -7.11 -21.39 -4.94
C LYS A 39 -6.14 -22.17 -5.83
N LEU A 40 -5.39 -21.48 -6.70
CA LEU A 40 -4.33 -22.06 -7.51
C LEU A 40 -2.97 -22.07 -6.79
N GLY A 41 -2.92 -21.66 -5.52
CA GLY A 41 -1.69 -21.62 -4.71
C GLY A 41 -0.82 -20.39 -4.94
N MET A 42 -1.32 -19.37 -5.62
CA MET A 42 -0.60 -18.10 -5.78
C MET A 42 -0.86 -17.17 -4.60
N HIS A 43 0.14 -16.36 -4.25
CA HIS A 43 -0.03 -15.27 -3.28
C HIS A 43 -0.38 -13.96 -3.98
N SER A 44 -0.97 -13.02 -3.26
CA SER A 44 -1.18 -11.67 -3.78
C SER A 44 -1.11 -10.60 -2.70
N ASN A 45 -1.26 -9.33 -3.10
CA ASN A 45 -1.42 -8.20 -2.18
C ASN A 45 -2.81 -7.56 -2.38
N ALA A 46 -3.22 -6.69 -1.47
CA ALA A 46 -4.43 -5.89 -1.61
C ALA A 46 -4.14 -4.41 -1.33
N THR A 47 -4.68 -3.53 -2.18
CA THR A 47 -4.54 -2.08 -2.01
C THR A 47 -5.87 -1.44 -1.61
N MET A 48 -5.85 -0.26 -0.99
CA MET A 48 -7.03 0.60 -0.85
C MET A 48 -6.64 2.03 -1.19
N LEU A 49 -7.25 2.62 -2.23
CA LEU A 49 -7.10 4.06 -2.48
C LEU A 49 -7.91 4.83 -1.43
N TYR A 50 -7.32 5.85 -0.82
CA TYR A 50 -7.97 6.61 0.24
C TYR A 50 -7.65 8.11 0.18
N GLY A 51 -8.46 8.91 0.86
CA GLY A 51 -8.26 10.35 1.01
C GLY A 51 -8.84 11.17 -0.14
N HIS A 52 -9.86 10.63 -0.83
CA HIS A 52 -10.58 11.30 -1.91
C HIS A 52 -12.04 11.52 -1.51
N ILE A 53 -12.98 11.12 -2.37
CA ILE A 53 -14.43 11.31 -2.19
C ILE A 53 -15.11 10.26 -1.30
N GLU A 54 -14.39 9.24 -0.82
CA GLU A 54 -14.95 8.16 -0.02
C GLU A 54 -15.20 8.56 1.44
N THR A 55 -16.15 7.89 2.10
CA THR A 55 -16.39 8.06 3.54
C THR A 55 -15.59 7.04 4.36
N TYR A 56 -15.54 7.22 5.68
CA TYR A 56 -14.90 6.24 6.56
C TYR A 56 -15.61 4.88 6.51
N GLU A 57 -16.93 4.86 6.36
CA GLU A 57 -17.72 3.64 6.20
C GLU A 57 -17.26 2.86 4.95
N HIS A 58 -17.00 3.55 3.83
CA HIS A 58 -16.48 2.90 2.62
C HIS A 58 -15.09 2.27 2.85
N ARG A 59 -14.22 2.91 3.63
CA ARG A 59 -12.90 2.35 3.96
C ARG A 59 -13.02 1.11 4.83
N ILE A 60 -13.86 1.15 5.86
CA ILE A 60 -14.10 0.02 6.75
C ILE A 60 -14.75 -1.14 5.99
N ASP A 61 -15.73 -0.86 5.14
CA ASP A 61 -16.37 -1.87 4.30
C ASP A 61 -15.35 -2.54 3.36
N HIS A 62 -14.53 -1.75 2.65
CA HIS A 62 -13.47 -2.27 1.78
C HIS A 62 -12.50 -3.19 2.54
N MET A 63 -11.99 -2.74 3.69
CA MET A 63 -11.11 -3.54 4.56
C MET A 63 -11.82 -4.80 5.07
N ASN A 64 -13.09 -4.74 5.42
CA ASN A 64 -13.84 -5.89 5.92
C ASN A 64 -14.05 -6.95 4.84
N GLN A 65 -14.33 -6.56 3.60
CA GLN A 65 -14.42 -7.49 2.47
C GLN A 65 -13.07 -8.19 2.20
N LEU A 66 -11.97 -7.43 2.19
CA LEU A 66 -10.62 -8.00 2.06
C LEU A 66 -10.29 -8.96 3.21
N ARG A 67 -10.60 -8.58 4.44
CA ARG A 67 -10.38 -9.40 5.64
C ARG A 67 -11.19 -10.70 5.60
N ALA A 68 -12.46 -10.64 5.21
CA ALA A 68 -13.30 -11.83 5.07
C ALA A 68 -12.75 -12.79 4.00
N MET A 69 -12.31 -12.25 2.86
CA MET A 69 -11.68 -13.06 1.82
C MET A 69 -10.34 -13.68 2.28
N GLN A 70 -9.59 -12.96 3.11
CA GLN A 70 -8.36 -13.47 3.69
C GLN A 70 -8.62 -14.61 4.68
N ASP A 71 -9.72 -14.59 5.44
CA ASP A 71 -10.12 -15.72 6.29
C ASP A 71 -10.42 -16.99 5.46
N GLU A 72 -11.03 -16.81 4.28
CA GLU A 72 -11.34 -17.92 3.36
C GLU A 72 -10.11 -18.51 2.68
N THR A 73 -9.21 -17.65 2.20
CA THR A 73 -8.16 -18.05 1.23
C THR A 73 -6.74 -17.97 1.74
N LYS A 74 -6.47 -17.09 2.73
CA LYS A 74 -5.16 -16.87 3.35
C LYS A 74 -4.02 -16.57 2.37
N GLY A 75 -4.35 -16.06 1.18
CA GLY A 75 -3.40 -15.85 0.10
C GLY A 75 -2.84 -14.43 0.00
N PHE A 76 -3.42 -13.47 0.73
CA PHE A 76 -2.86 -12.13 0.79
C PHE A 76 -1.63 -12.09 1.71
N ASN A 77 -0.55 -11.49 1.23
CA ASN A 77 0.64 -11.23 2.03
C ASN A 77 0.55 -9.86 2.72
N CYS A 78 0.12 -8.84 1.98
CA CYS A 78 0.23 -7.46 2.40
C CYS A 78 -0.98 -6.60 2.04
N PHE A 79 -1.36 -5.72 2.96
CA PHE A 79 -2.30 -4.63 2.73
C PHE A 79 -1.56 -3.31 2.48
N ILE A 80 -2.04 -2.52 1.52
CA ILE A 80 -1.33 -1.35 0.99
C ILE A 80 -2.30 -0.15 0.89
N PRO A 81 -2.37 0.74 1.89
CA PRO A 81 -3.08 2.00 1.77
C PRO A 81 -2.37 2.91 0.75
N LEU A 82 -3.10 3.36 -0.27
CA LEU A 82 -2.62 4.25 -1.32
C LEU A 82 -3.26 5.63 -1.15
N LYS A 83 -2.46 6.64 -0.82
CA LYS A 83 -2.91 8.02 -0.66
C LYS A 83 -3.27 8.66 -1.99
N PHE A 84 -4.50 9.12 -2.15
CA PHE A 84 -4.89 9.94 -3.29
C PHE A 84 -4.03 11.21 -3.40
N ARG A 85 -3.57 11.49 -4.62
CA ARG A 85 -2.87 12.73 -4.99
C ARG A 85 -3.69 13.48 -6.02
N ASN A 86 -3.76 14.80 -5.88
CA ASN A 86 -4.72 15.63 -6.60
C ASN A 86 -4.11 16.42 -7.77
N GLN A 87 -2.94 16.04 -8.29
CA GLN A 87 -2.37 16.68 -9.47
C GLN A 87 -2.60 15.84 -10.71
N ASP A 88 -2.72 16.51 -11.86
CA ASP A 88 -2.79 15.93 -13.21
C ASP A 88 -3.84 14.81 -13.37
N ASN A 89 -4.99 14.98 -12.70
CA ASN A 89 -6.16 14.14 -12.84
C ASN A 89 -7.46 14.95 -12.74
N ASP A 90 -8.58 14.32 -13.12
CA ASP A 90 -9.91 14.95 -13.17
C ASP A 90 -10.46 15.32 -11.78
N MET A 91 -9.83 14.82 -10.72
CA MET A 91 -10.19 15.08 -9.33
C MET A 91 -9.27 16.12 -8.66
N SER A 92 -8.57 16.94 -9.44
CA SER A 92 -7.64 17.95 -8.91
C SER A 92 -8.24 19.02 -8.00
N HIS A 93 -9.56 19.17 -8.02
CA HIS A 93 -10.32 20.05 -7.13
C HIS A 93 -10.58 19.42 -5.74
N ILE A 94 -10.31 18.13 -5.55
CA ILE A 94 -10.44 17.42 -4.28
C ILE A 94 -9.16 17.66 -3.46
N ALA A 95 -9.32 18.05 -2.19
CA ALA A 95 -8.19 18.26 -1.29
C ALA A 95 -7.56 16.92 -0.87
N GLU A 96 -6.23 16.87 -0.80
CA GLU A 96 -5.53 15.70 -0.29
C GLU A 96 -5.72 15.52 1.23
N SER A 97 -5.58 14.29 1.70
CA SER A 97 -5.58 13.99 3.13
C SER A 97 -4.40 14.64 3.85
N SER A 98 -4.65 15.09 5.09
CA SER A 98 -3.58 15.56 5.99
C SER A 98 -2.72 14.40 6.50
N ILE A 99 -1.51 14.70 6.97
CA ILE A 99 -0.65 13.69 7.60
C ILE A 99 -1.29 13.01 8.83
N ILE A 100 -2.11 13.74 9.59
CA ILE A 100 -2.86 13.19 10.73
C ILE A 100 -3.86 12.14 10.24
N GLU A 101 -4.47 12.37 9.09
CA GLU A 101 -5.41 11.43 8.48
C GLU A 101 -4.69 10.20 7.93
N ASP A 102 -3.52 10.37 7.31
CA ASP A 102 -2.68 9.27 6.87
C ASP A 102 -2.29 8.36 8.07
N ILE A 103 -1.81 8.95 9.18
CA ILE A 103 -1.50 8.20 10.41
C ILE A 103 -2.69 7.38 10.90
N LYS A 104 -3.90 7.95 10.90
CA LYS A 104 -5.12 7.24 11.32
C LYS A 104 -5.39 6.05 10.40
N VAL A 105 -5.31 6.22 9.09
CA VAL A 105 -5.55 5.14 8.13
C VAL A 105 -4.59 3.98 8.36
N TYR A 106 -3.29 4.24 8.48
CA TYR A 106 -2.29 3.20 8.72
C TYR A 106 -2.47 2.52 10.09
N THR A 107 -2.71 3.29 11.15
CA THR A 107 -2.93 2.75 12.50
C THR A 107 -4.18 1.87 12.54
N ILE A 108 -5.29 2.34 11.96
CA ILE A 108 -6.55 1.58 11.89
C ILE A 108 -6.36 0.33 11.04
N ALA A 109 -5.68 0.43 9.90
CA ALA A 109 -5.39 -0.73 9.04
C ALA A 109 -4.63 -1.81 9.81
N ARG A 110 -3.58 -1.47 10.58
CA ARG A 110 -2.85 -2.45 11.40
C ARG A 110 -3.72 -3.13 12.45
N ILE A 111 -4.66 -2.39 13.05
CA ILE A 111 -5.58 -2.92 14.07
C ILE A 111 -6.68 -3.79 13.44
N PHE A 112 -7.24 -3.34 12.32
CA PHE A 112 -8.42 -3.94 11.71
C PHE A 112 -8.09 -5.16 10.85
N MET A 113 -6.97 -5.10 10.12
CA MET A 113 -6.51 -6.15 9.20
C MET A 113 -5.69 -7.21 9.96
N ASP A 114 -6.29 -7.79 10.99
CA ASP A 114 -5.62 -8.71 11.92
C ASP A 114 -5.08 -10.00 11.25
N ASN A 115 -5.65 -10.40 10.11
CA ASN A 115 -5.26 -11.58 9.35
C ASN A 115 -4.37 -11.27 8.12
N PHE A 116 -3.91 -10.03 7.99
CA PHE A 116 -2.83 -9.64 7.07
C PHE A 116 -1.52 -9.56 7.85
N ALA A 117 -0.50 -10.27 7.36
CA ALA A 117 0.81 -10.28 8.02
C ALA A 117 1.47 -8.91 7.94
N HIS A 118 1.46 -8.30 6.75
CA HIS A 118 2.25 -7.10 6.45
C HIS A 118 1.38 -5.90 6.09
N LEU A 119 1.82 -4.71 6.54
CA LEU A 119 1.27 -3.41 6.12
C LEU A 119 2.36 -2.60 5.44
N LYS A 120 2.13 -2.18 4.20
CA LYS A 120 3.14 -1.51 3.37
C LYS A 120 2.90 -0.01 3.26
N ALA A 121 3.96 0.76 3.48
CA ALA A 121 4.06 2.16 3.08
C ALA A 121 4.75 2.26 1.72
N TYR A 122 4.04 2.78 0.73
CA TYR A 122 4.61 3.04 -0.60
C TYR A 122 5.20 4.45 -0.64
N TRP A 123 6.53 4.57 -0.51
CA TRP A 123 7.19 5.88 -0.39
C TRP A 123 7.02 6.78 -1.61
N PRO A 124 6.92 6.29 -2.87
CA PRO A 124 6.75 7.18 -4.00
C PRO A 124 5.44 7.97 -3.90
N MET A 125 4.44 7.43 -3.22
CA MET A 125 3.16 8.11 -3.02
C MET A 125 3.13 8.96 -1.76
N LEU A 126 3.73 8.51 -0.66
CA LEU A 126 3.72 9.23 0.63
C LEU A 126 4.79 10.32 0.76
N GLY A 127 5.90 10.18 0.04
CA GLY A 127 7.16 10.89 0.34
C GLY A 127 7.98 10.14 1.41
N ARG A 128 9.30 10.32 1.38
CA ARG A 128 10.26 9.56 2.21
C ARG A 128 10.01 9.72 3.71
N ASN A 129 9.83 10.96 4.16
CA ASN A 129 9.66 11.30 5.57
C ASN A 129 8.36 10.72 6.13
N ASN A 130 7.27 10.79 5.35
CA ASN A 130 5.99 10.23 5.76
C ASN A 130 6.03 8.70 5.77
N ALA A 131 6.67 8.07 4.78
CA ALA A 131 6.85 6.62 4.77
C ALA A 131 7.67 6.13 5.97
N GLN A 132 8.77 6.82 6.32
CA GLN A 132 9.54 6.56 7.53
C GLN A 132 8.68 6.72 8.79
N LEU A 133 7.88 7.79 8.88
CA LEU A 133 7.00 8.03 10.02
C LEU A 133 6.02 6.87 10.22
N MET A 134 5.47 6.30 9.15
CA MET A 134 4.50 5.20 9.23
C MET A 134 5.07 3.91 9.86
N LEU A 135 6.40 3.72 9.91
CA LEU A 135 7.04 2.61 10.66
C LEU A 135 6.72 2.62 12.17
N ASN A 136 6.26 3.76 12.69
CA ASN A 136 5.80 3.90 14.07
C ASN A 136 4.29 3.64 14.24
N PHE A 137 3.56 3.45 13.14
CA PHE A 137 2.10 3.33 13.10
C PHE A 137 1.61 2.04 12.43
N GLY A 138 2.39 0.97 12.58
CA GLY A 138 2.01 -0.39 12.21
C GLY A 138 2.55 -0.89 10.87
N VAL A 139 3.26 -0.04 10.12
CA VAL A 139 3.96 -0.45 8.89
C VAL A 139 5.21 -1.24 9.24
N ASP A 140 5.39 -2.36 8.56
CA ASP A 140 6.59 -3.20 8.62
C ASP A 140 7.28 -3.36 7.25
N ASP A 141 6.68 -2.79 6.20
CA ASP A 141 7.16 -2.92 4.83
C ASP A 141 7.25 -1.56 4.13
N ILE A 142 8.46 -1.13 3.78
CA ILE A 142 8.71 0.06 2.96
C ILE A 142 9.07 -0.41 1.56
N ASP A 143 8.29 0.02 0.57
CA ASP A 143 8.45 -0.43 -0.81
C ASP A 143 8.36 0.70 -1.82
N GLY A 144 8.93 0.44 -2.99
CA GLY A 144 8.93 1.32 -4.13
C GLY A 144 10.24 1.37 -4.90
N THR A 145 11.10 0.35 -4.90
CA THR A 145 12.36 0.41 -5.69
C THR A 145 12.05 0.68 -7.16
N ILE A 146 12.64 1.74 -7.69
CA ILE A 146 12.10 2.47 -8.85
C ILE A 146 12.75 1.98 -10.13
N ASP A 147 11.92 1.40 -10.98
CA ASP A 147 12.10 1.20 -12.40
C ASP A 147 11.20 2.21 -13.16
N ASP A 148 11.47 2.44 -14.46
CA ASP A 148 10.72 3.33 -15.37
C ASP A 148 9.17 3.23 -15.28
N SER A 149 8.61 2.14 -14.77
CA SER A 149 7.18 1.88 -14.54
C SER A 149 6.52 2.70 -13.42
N THR A 150 7.26 3.39 -12.52
CA THR A 150 6.66 4.19 -11.44
C THR A 150 6.41 5.66 -11.79
N LYS A 151 6.72 6.11 -13.02
CA LYS A 151 6.55 7.50 -13.48
C LYS A 151 5.11 8.01 -13.38
N ILE A 152 4.12 7.12 -13.34
CA ILE A 152 2.71 7.47 -13.19
C ILE A 152 2.46 8.23 -11.87
N TYR A 153 3.20 7.94 -10.79
CA TYR A 153 3.00 8.61 -9.50
C TYR A 153 3.61 10.02 -9.45
N SER A 154 4.78 10.22 -10.06
CA SER A 154 5.33 11.57 -10.26
C SER A 154 4.41 12.42 -11.12
N MET A 155 3.81 11.80 -12.15
CA MET A 155 2.80 12.44 -12.98
C MET A 155 1.52 12.75 -12.21
N ALA A 156 1.17 12.02 -11.14
CA ALA A 156 -0.01 12.31 -10.31
C ALA A 156 0.26 13.34 -9.18
N GLY A 157 1.43 13.97 -9.16
CA GLY A 157 1.79 15.01 -8.19
C GLY A 157 2.38 14.51 -6.87
N SER A 158 2.96 13.31 -6.83
CA SER A 158 3.74 12.93 -5.65
C SER A 158 4.83 13.96 -5.33
N GLU A 159 5.13 14.17 -4.05
CA GLU A 159 6.21 15.08 -3.61
C GLU A 159 7.55 14.74 -4.28
N GLU A 160 7.80 13.46 -4.55
CA GLU A 160 8.98 13.00 -5.28
C GLU A 160 8.71 13.02 -6.80
N GLN A 161 9.28 14.03 -7.48
CA GLN A 161 9.13 14.23 -8.93
C GLN A 161 10.11 13.42 -9.78
N THR A 162 11.23 13.00 -9.19
CA THR A 162 12.22 12.08 -9.78
C THR A 162 12.50 10.97 -8.77
N PRO A 163 11.53 10.09 -8.53
CA PRO A 163 11.61 9.22 -7.39
C PRO A 163 12.74 8.21 -7.69
N ALA A 164 13.79 8.23 -6.85
CA ALA A 164 14.89 7.26 -6.87
C ALA A 164 15.41 7.13 -5.45
N MET A 165 15.47 5.91 -4.94
CA MET A 165 16.03 5.61 -3.63
C MET A 165 16.97 4.41 -3.77
N SER A 166 18.22 4.58 -3.35
CA SER A 166 19.15 3.46 -3.30
C SER A 166 18.82 2.56 -2.11
N THR A 167 19.33 1.32 -2.13
CA THR A 167 19.18 0.39 -1.00
C THR A 167 19.71 1.00 0.31
N GLU A 168 20.83 1.72 0.24
CA GLU A 168 21.44 2.38 1.41
C GLU A 168 20.51 3.44 1.99
N GLN A 169 19.88 4.25 1.15
CA GLN A 169 18.92 5.27 1.59
C GLN A 169 17.67 4.66 2.24
N ILE A 170 17.16 3.54 1.71
CA ILE A 170 16.05 2.80 2.35
C ILE A 170 16.49 2.28 3.72
N CYS A 171 17.70 1.73 3.81
CA CYS A 171 18.24 1.24 5.07
C CYS A 171 18.39 2.37 6.10
N GLU A 172 18.91 3.53 5.69
CA GLU A 172 19.02 4.73 6.55
C GLU A 172 17.66 5.15 7.12
N LEU A 173 16.62 5.23 6.27
CA LEU A 173 15.27 5.56 6.73
C LEU A 173 14.77 4.60 7.81
N ILE A 174 15.01 3.30 7.61
CA ILE A 174 14.58 2.24 8.55
C ILE A 174 15.39 2.30 9.85
N TYR A 175 16.70 2.52 9.77
CA TYR A 175 17.56 2.67 10.95
C TYR A 175 17.20 3.88 11.80
N ASP A 176 16.92 5.02 11.17
CA ASP A 176 16.55 6.26 11.86
C ASP A 176 15.19 6.14 12.55
N ALA A 177 14.33 5.23 12.10
CA ALA A 177 13.11 4.81 12.79
C ALA A 177 13.36 3.75 13.89
N ASN A 178 14.61 3.45 14.23
CA ASN A 178 15.02 2.42 15.19
C ASN A 178 14.50 1.01 14.83
N ARG A 179 14.51 0.67 13.54
CA ARG A 179 14.15 -0.64 13.00
C ARG A 179 15.35 -1.32 12.35
N ILE A 180 15.19 -2.60 12.00
CA ILE A 180 16.20 -3.41 11.31
C ILE A 180 15.76 -3.57 9.85
N PRO A 181 16.54 -3.08 8.86
CA PRO A 181 16.24 -3.28 7.46
C PRO A 181 16.47 -4.74 7.06
N VAL A 182 15.49 -5.32 6.36
CA VAL A 182 15.54 -6.69 5.85
C VAL A 182 15.15 -6.67 4.37
N GLU A 183 16.06 -7.14 3.52
CA GLU A 183 15.74 -7.49 2.14
C GLU A 183 14.91 -8.77 2.12
N ARG A 184 13.83 -8.79 1.35
CA ARG A 184 12.89 -9.90 1.26
C ARG A 184 12.54 -10.24 -0.19
N ASP A 185 12.08 -11.46 -0.41
CA ASP A 185 11.47 -11.83 -1.68
C ASP A 185 9.99 -11.39 -1.79
N THR A 186 9.32 -11.79 -2.88
CA THR A 186 7.92 -11.42 -3.17
C THR A 186 6.88 -12.04 -2.22
N VAL A 187 7.26 -13.05 -1.44
CA VAL A 187 6.42 -13.73 -0.45
C VAL A 187 6.97 -13.57 0.97
N TYR A 188 7.82 -12.56 1.19
CA TYR A 188 8.34 -12.14 2.49
C TYR A 188 9.32 -13.13 3.14
N ASN A 189 9.97 -14.00 2.37
CA ASN A 189 11.14 -14.71 2.89
C ASN A 189 12.31 -13.73 3.05
N GLU A 190 13.02 -13.81 4.18
CA GLU A 190 14.22 -13.01 4.43
C GLU A 190 15.36 -13.45 3.49
N ILE A 191 15.93 -12.48 2.76
CA ILE A 191 17.09 -12.67 1.89
C ILE A 191 18.35 -12.18 2.60
N HIS A 192 18.30 -10.97 3.14
CA HIS A 192 19.45 -10.32 3.77
C HIS A 192 19.01 -9.38 4.90
N VAL A 193 19.66 -9.50 6.07
CA VAL A 193 19.46 -8.59 7.19
C VAL A 193 20.61 -7.58 7.19
N PHE A 194 20.30 -6.31 6.99
CA PHE A 194 21.30 -5.25 7.05
C PHE A 194 21.59 -4.94 8.52
N GLN A 195 22.87 -5.01 8.92
CA GLN A 195 23.31 -4.58 10.24
C GLN A 195 23.93 -3.18 10.16
N ARG A 196 23.61 -2.34 11.14
CA ARG A 196 24.30 -1.05 11.31
C ARG A 196 25.67 -1.36 11.89
N GLU A 197 26.74 -1.09 11.14
CA GLU A 197 28.08 -1.13 11.71
C GLU A 197 28.11 -0.15 12.89
N ALA A 198 28.49 -0.64 14.07
CA ALA A 198 28.63 0.21 15.23
C ALA A 198 29.72 1.25 14.91
N THR A 199 29.34 2.53 14.93
CA THR A 199 30.31 3.61 14.80
C THR A 199 31.23 3.54 16.03
N VAL A 200 32.48 3.13 15.81
CA VAL A 200 33.53 3.04 16.84
C VAL A 200 33.92 4.42 17.33
#